data_AF-A0A7S0QQ88-F1
#
_entry.id   AF-A0A7S0QQ88-F1
#
_cell.length_a   1.000
_cell.length_b   1.000
_cell.length_c   1.000
_cell.angle_alpha   90.00
_cell.angle_beta   90.00
_cell.angle_gamma   90.00
#
_symmetry.space_group_name_H-M   'P 1'
#
loop_
_entity.id
_entity.type
_entity.pdbx_description
1 polymer ?
#
loop_
_entity_poly.entity_id
_entity_poly.type
_entity_poly.pdbx_seq_one_letter_code
_entity_poly.pdbx_strand_id
1 'polypeptide(L)'
;ASVIGGVTSDIVLIDVTPLSLGLETLGGVNTKLIPRNTSLPTSKTEVFSTAIDNQNSVEINVLQGERDFAANCKPLGTFKLSGIPPAPRGTPQIEVNFQLDVNGILKVIATD
;
A
#
# COMPACT_ATOMS: atom_id res chain seq x y z
N ALA A 1 -14.00 23.21 49.80
CA ALA A 1 -13.82 23.65 48.40
C ALA A 1 -12.81 22.70 47.77
N SER A 2 -13.20 21.63 47.07
CA SER A 2 -13.74 21.58 45.70
C SER A 2 -12.84 22.23 44.66
N VAL A 3 -12.04 21.40 43.97
CA VAL A 3 -11.90 21.19 42.50
C VAL A 3 -10.96 19.97 42.34
N ILE A 4 -11.47 18.73 42.31
CA ILE A 4 -11.93 17.95 41.14
C ILE A 4 -10.80 17.69 40.13
N GLY A 5 -10.51 16.41 39.91
CA GLY A 5 -9.44 15.90 39.06
C GLY A 5 -9.45 16.50 37.65
N GLY A 6 -8.37 17.20 37.32
CA GLY A 6 -8.07 17.61 35.96
C GLY A 6 -7.69 16.40 35.13
N VAL A 7 -8.67 15.68 34.61
CA VAL A 7 -8.48 14.93 33.37
C VAL A 7 -8.24 16.00 32.31
N THR A 8 -6.97 16.23 31.98
CA THR A 8 -6.64 16.90 30.73
C THR A 8 -7.29 16.08 29.62
N SER A 9 -8.30 16.64 28.97
CA SER A 9 -8.83 16.09 27.74
C SER A 9 -7.73 16.22 26.70
N ASP A 10 -6.85 15.22 26.64
CA ASP A 10 -5.78 15.16 25.64
C ASP A 10 -6.46 15.08 24.28
N ILE A 11 -6.48 16.20 23.57
CA ILE A 11 -7.02 16.30 22.22
C ILE A 11 -6.11 15.45 21.34
N VAL A 12 -6.60 14.27 20.96
CA VAL A 12 -5.90 13.41 20.00
C VAL A 12 -6.33 13.84 18.60
N LEU A 13 -5.41 14.50 17.89
CA LEU A 13 -5.58 14.75 16.47
C LEU A 13 -5.22 13.46 15.73
N ILE A 14 -6.17 12.89 14.99
CA ILE A 14 -5.95 11.74 14.14
C ILE A 14 -5.95 12.23 12.70
N ASP A 15 -4.81 12.15 12.04
CA ASP A 15 -4.72 12.40 10.61
C ASP A 15 -5.15 11.16 9.83
N VAL A 16 -5.72 11.37 8.64
CA VAL A 16 -6.29 10.31 7.82
C VAL A 16 -5.86 10.43 6.36
N THR A 17 -5.76 9.30 5.68
CA THR A 17 -5.42 9.28 4.25
C THR A 17 -6.48 9.98 3.40
N PRO A 18 -6.12 10.91 2.50
CA PRO A 18 -7.12 11.61 1.68
C PRO A 18 -7.71 10.74 0.56
N LEU A 19 -6.93 9.79 0.05
CA LEU A 19 -7.28 8.90 -1.07
C LEU A 19 -6.77 7.48 -0.79
N SER A 20 -7.38 6.49 -1.44
CA SER A 20 -6.89 5.12 -1.39
C SER A 20 -5.54 4.99 -2.07
N LEU A 21 -4.67 4.16 -1.47
CA LEU A 21 -3.37 3.77 -1.98
C LEU A 21 -3.41 2.29 -2.35
N GLY A 22 -2.83 1.98 -3.50
CA GLY A 22 -2.86 0.65 -4.05
C GLY A 22 -1.71 0.39 -5.00
N LEU A 23 -1.81 -0.74 -5.68
CA LEU A 23 -0.89 -1.10 -6.74
C LEU A 23 -1.60 -1.67 -7.95
N GLU A 24 -0.94 -1.55 -9.09
CA GLU A 24 -1.40 -2.13 -10.34
C GLU A 24 -1.18 -3.64 -10.35
N THR A 25 -2.24 -4.38 -10.59
CA THR A 25 -2.21 -5.83 -10.82
C THR A 25 -2.47 -6.17 -12.28
N LEU A 26 -2.30 -7.44 -12.63
CA LEU A 26 -2.61 -7.96 -13.97
C LEU A 26 -3.97 -7.48 -14.48
N GLY A 27 -4.00 -6.98 -15.72
CA GLY A 27 -5.21 -6.44 -16.35
C GLY A 27 -5.42 -4.93 -16.13
N GLY A 28 -4.43 -4.22 -15.58
CA GLY A 28 -4.51 -2.76 -15.37
C GLY A 28 -5.52 -2.38 -14.29
N VAL A 29 -5.73 -3.28 -13.32
CA VAL A 29 -6.66 -3.10 -12.21
C VAL A 29 -5.90 -2.50 -11.03
N ASN A 30 -6.49 -1.50 -10.38
CA ASN A 30 -5.97 -0.90 -9.16
C ASN A 30 -6.46 -1.71 -7.95
N THR A 31 -5.57 -2.51 -7.38
CA THR A 31 -5.82 -3.22 -6.12
C THR A 31 -5.51 -2.29 -4.96
N LYS A 32 -6.54 -1.89 -4.21
CA LYS A 32 -6.43 -0.93 -3.09
C LYS A 32 -6.02 -1.67 -1.81
N LEU A 33 -4.86 -1.34 -1.27
CA LEU A 33 -4.37 -1.92 -0.01
C LEU A 33 -4.77 -1.07 1.20
N ILE A 34 -4.59 0.25 1.10
CA ILE A 34 -4.95 1.20 2.15
C ILE A 34 -6.11 2.05 1.62
N PRO A 35 -7.34 1.88 2.14
CA PRO A 35 -8.46 2.68 1.69
C PRO A 35 -8.31 4.15 2.14
N ARG A 36 -9.05 5.05 1.49
CA ARG A 36 -9.17 6.44 1.94
C ARG A 36 -9.73 6.52 3.36
N ASN A 37 -9.45 7.63 4.01
CA ASN A 37 -9.84 7.95 5.39
C ASN A 37 -9.28 6.94 6.41
N THR A 38 -8.17 6.27 6.11
CA THR A 38 -7.49 5.39 7.06
C THR A 38 -6.64 6.24 8.00
N SER A 39 -6.72 5.98 9.31
CA SER A 39 -5.94 6.69 10.32
C SER A 39 -4.43 6.44 10.18
N LEU A 40 -3.65 7.50 10.29
CA LEU A 40 -2.19 7.44 10.34
C LEU A 40 -1.68 7.26 11.77
N PRO A 41 -0.58 6.52 11.99
CA PRO A 41 0.18 5.72 11.03
C PRO A 41 -0.51 4.38 10.74
N THR A 42 -0.29 3.80 9.55
CA THR A 42 -0.85 2.49 9.18
C THR A 42 0.10 1.68 8.32
N SER A 43 0.00 0.36 8.40
CA SER A 43 0.76 -0.55 7.54
C SER A 43 -0.12 -1.69 7.04
N LYS A 44 -0.02 -1.99 5.75
CA LYS A 44 -0.76 -3.10 5.13
C LYS A 44 0.18 -3.96 4.30
N THR A 45 0.13 -5.26 4.54
CA THR A 45 0.88 -6.25 3.79
C THR A 45 -0.07 -7.11 2.97
N GLU A 46 0.30 -7.37 1.72
CA GLU A 46 -0.42 -8.30 0.87
C GLU A 46 0.57 -9.09 0.00
N VAL A 47 0.25 -10.35 -0.24
CA VAL A 47 1.10 -11.26 -1.00
C VAL A 47 0.59 -11.34 -2.43
N PHE A 48 1.48 -11.04 -3.36
CA PHE A 48 1.25 -11.10 -4.79
C PHE A 48 2.06 -12.22 -5.41
N SER A 49 1.74 -12.54 -6.66
CA SER A 49 2.47 -13.54 -7.42
C SER A 49 2.72 -13.05 -8.85
N THR A 50 3.65 -13.69 -9.53
CA THR A 50 3.91 -13.50 -10.96
C THR A 50 2.65 -13.74 -11.80
N ALA A 51 2.54 -12.97 -12.88
CA ALA A 51 1.43 -13.06 -13.83
C ALA A 51 1.74 -13.97 -15.03
N ILE A 52 3.02 -14.26 -15.28
CA ILE A 52 3.52 -15.04 -16.42
C ILE A 52 4.44 -16.14 -15.90
N ASP A 53 4.46 -17.29 -16.59
CA ASP A 53 5.38 -18.39 -16.29
C ASP A 53 6.83 -17.97 -16.53
N ASN A 54 7.74 -18.39 -15.64
CA ASN A 54 9.17 -18.07 -15.69
C ASN A 54 9.47 -16.56 -15.66
N GLN A 55 8.61 -15.77 -15.03
CA GLN A 55 8.82 -14.34 -14.87
C GLN A 55 9.94 -14.07 -13.85
N ASN A 56 11.10 -13.57 -14.32
CA ASN A 56 12.27 -13.26 -13.48
C ASN A 56 12.22 -11.89 -12.79
N SER A 57 11.27 -11.04 -13.18
CA SER A 57 11.08 -9.72 -12.60
C SER A 57 9.61 -9.32 -12.55
N VAL A 58 9.19 -8.72 -11.44
CA VAL A 58 7.85 -8.15 -11.26
C VAL A 58 7.96 -6.64 -11.21
N GLU A 59 7.12 -5.95 -11.98
CA GLU A 59 6.99 -4.50 -11.93
C GLU A 59 5.82 -4.15 -11.01
N ILE A 60 6.08 -3.30 -10.03
CA ILE A 60 5.11 -2.85 -9.04
C ILE A 60 4.88 -1.36 -9.29
N ASN A 61 3.69 -1.04 -9.79
CA ASN A 61 3.26 0.33 -9.99
C ASN A 61 2.37 0.75 -8.84
N VAL A 62 2.81 1.76 -8.08
CA VAL A 62 2.10 2.29 -6.93
C VAL A 62 1.18 3.39 -7.39
N LEU A 63 -0.09 3.28 -7.02
CA LEU A 63 -1.18 4.13 -7.49
C LEU A 63 -1.89 4.79 -6.31
N GLN A 64 -2.37 6.01 -6.55
CA GLN A 64 -3.28 6.72 -5.67
C GLN A 64 -4.56 7.06 -6.42
N GLY A 65 -5.69 6.64 -5.89
CA GLY A 65 -6.99 6.95 -6.48
C GLY A 65 -8.10 5.98 -6.11
N GLU A 66 -9.32 6.37 -6.44
CA GLU A 66 -10.54 5.61 -6.15
C GLU A 66 -11.07 4.81 -7.33
N ARG A 67 -10.47 4.97 -8.51
CA ARG A 67 -10.92 4.29 -9.72
C ARG A 67 -10.43 2.84 -9.71
N ASP A 68 -11.21 1.97 -10.34
CA ASP A 68 -10.92 0.54 -10.42
C ASP A 68 -9.80 0.22 -11.41
N PHE A 69 -9.60 1.08 -12.41
CA PHE A 69 -8.53 0.94 -13.41
C PHE A 69 -7.34 1.85 -13.12
N ALA A 70 -6.15 1.30 -13.27
CA ALA A 70 -4.87 1.97 -13.04
C ALA A 70 -4.70 3.21 -13.93
N ALA A 71 -5.15 3.14 -15.19
CA ALA A 71 -5.09 4.25 -16.14
C ALA A 71 -5.85 5.51 -15.68
N ASN A 72 -6.83 5.35 -14.79
CA ASN A 72 -7.63 6.45 -14.25
C ASN A 72 -7.22 6.86 -12.83
N CYS A 73 -6.13 6.28 -12.30
CA CYS A 73 -5.52 6.64 -11.02
C CYS A 73 -4.24 7.43 -11.24
N LYS A 74 -3.77 8.11 -10.19
CA LYS A 74 -2.52 8.85 -10.24
C LYS A 74 -1.35 7.92 -9.89
N PRO A 75 -0.37 7.72 -10.79
CA PRO A 75 0.83 6.97 -10.44
C PRO A 75 1.69 7.78 -9.46
N LEU A 76 2.13 7.14 -8.38
CA LEU A 76 3.06 7.69 -7.41
C LEU A 76 4.51 7.30 -7.73
N GLY A 77 4.69 6.09 -8.25
CA GLY A 77 6.00 5.59 -8.65
C GLY A 77 5.94 4.13 -9.08
N THR A 78 6.91 3.74 -9.89
CA THR A 78 7.08 2.36 -10.34
C THR A 78 8.45 1.85 -9.88
N PHE A 79 8.50 0.59 -9.48
CA PHE A 79 9.76 -0.08 -9.21
C PHE A 79 9.69 -1.53 -9.63
N LYS A 80 10.84 -2.10 -9.97
CA LYS A 80 10.97 -3.48 -10.43
C LYS A 80 11.70 -4.30 -9.37
N LEU A 81 11.10 -5.42 -8.99
CA LEU A 81 11.76 -6.45 -8.20
C LEU A 81 12.35 -7.46 -9.18
N SER A 82 13.66 -7.55 -9.24
CA SER A 82 14.40 -8.52 -10.07
C SER A 82 15.09 -9.56 -9.19
N GLY A 83 15.28 -10.77 -9.71
CA GLY A 83 15.95 -11.85 -8.98
C GLY A 83 15.02 -13.00 -8.59
N ILE A 84 13.79 -13.00 -9.12
CA ILE A 84 12.79 -14.03 -8.87
C ILE A 84 13.21 -15.30 -9.62
N PRO A 85 13.27 -16.46 -8.95
CA PRO A 85 13.58 -17.72 -9.61
C PRO A 85 12.51 -18.06 -10.67
N PRO A 86 12.91 -18.57 -11.84
CA PRO A 86 11.95 -18.96 -12.87
C PRO A 86 11.07 -20.10 -12.34
N ALA A 87 9.80 -19.79 -12.11
CA ALA A 87 8.80 -20.72 -11.62
C ALA A 87 7.48 -20.54 -12.40
N PRO A 88 6.58 -21.53 -12.36
CA PRO A 88 5.24 -21.37 -12.91
C PRO A 88 4.52 -20.19 -12.27
N ARG A 89 3.68 -19.51 -13.05
CA ARG A 89 2.78 -18.44 -12.58
C ARG A 89 2.04 -18.90 -11.33
N GLY A 90 1.94 -18.03 -10.32
CA GLY A 90 1.24 -18.35 -9.07
C GLY A 90 2.14 -18.93 -7.97
N THR A 91 3.37 -19.34 -8.31
CA THR A 91 4.27 -20.01 -7.34
C THR A 91 5.08 -19.01 -6.52
N PRO A 92 5.76 -18.01 -7.11
CA PRO A 92 6.50 -17.01 -6.34
C PRO A 92 5.57 -16.18 -5.44
N GLN A 93 5.95 -15.96 -4.19
CA GLN A 93 5.15 -15.26 -3.20
C GLN A 93 5.79 -13.91 -2.88
N ILE A 94 5.49 -12.88 -3.67
CA ILE A 94 6.05 -11.55 -3.47
C ILE A 94 5.23 -10.83 -2.39
N GLU A 95 5.81 -10.63 -1.22
CA GLU A 95 5.19 -9.86 -0.15
C GLU A 95 5.40 -8.36 -0.40
N VAL A 96 4.31 -7.61 -0.55
CA VAL A 96 4.34 -6.16 -0.71
C VAL A 96 3.73 -5.50 0.52
N ASN A 97 4.55 -4.70 1.22
CA ASN A 97 4.19 -3.99 2.43
C ASN A 97 4.14 -2.48 2.16
N PHE A 98 2.97 -1.90 2.38
CA PHE A 98 2.70 -0.48 2.33
C PHE A 98 2.73 0.07 3.75
N GLN A 99 3.69 0.95 4.04
CA GLN A 99 3.83 1.61 5.33
C GLN A 99 3.59 3.10 5.15
N LEU A 100 2.69 3.66 5.93
CA LEU A 100 2.38 5.08 5.91
C LEU A 100 2.65 5.67 7.29
N ASP A 101 3.58 6.62 7.34
CA ASP A 101 3.99 7.25 8.58
C ASP A 101 2.99 8.33 9.04
N VAL A 102 3.28 8.91 10.22
CA VAL A 102 2.46 9.99 10.80
C VAL A 102 2.46 11.28 9.97
N ASN A 103 3.40 11.45 9.05
CA ASN A 103 3.49 12.62 8.16
C ASN A 103 2.79 12.37 6.81
N GLY A 104 2.27 11.17 6.57
CA GLY A 104 1.70 10.77 5.28
C GLY A 104 2.74 10.37 4.22
N ILE A 105 3.98 10.08 4.61
CA ILE A 105 5.04 9.55 3.73
C ILE A 105 4.82 8.05 3.54
N LEU A 106 4.54 7.66 2.30
CA LEU A 106 4.39 6.27 1.91
C LEU A 106 5.75 5.62 1.65
N LYS A 107 6.01 4.50 2.32
CA LYS A 107 7.12 3.59 2.07
C LYS A 107 6.56 2.25 1.60
N VAL A 108 6.96 1.82 0.41
CA VAL A 108 6.60 0.52 -0.14
C VAL A 108 7.82 -0.38 -0.12
N ILE A 109 7.66 -1.57 0.44
CA ILE A 109 8.71 -2.60 0.55
C ILE A 109 8.19 -3.83 -0.16
N ALA A 110 8.97 -4.39 -1.08
CA ALA A 110 8.66 -5.66 -1.72
C ALA A 110 9.75 -6.67 -1.40
N THR A 111 9.34 -7.86 -1.00
CA THR A 111 10.23 -8.99 -0.66
C THR A 111 9.78 -10.20 -1.48
N ASP A 112 10.73 -10.93 -2.06
CA ASP A 112 10.48 -12.21 -2.76
C ASP A 112 10.21 -13.37 -1.78
#